data_AF-A0A7R9JJB8-F1
#
_entry.id   AF-A0A7R9JJB8-F1
#
_cell.length_a   1.000
_cell.length_b   1.000
_cell.length_c   1.000
_cell.angle_alpha   90.00
_cell.angle_beta   90.00
_cell.angle_gamma   90.00
#
_symmetry.space_group_name_H-M   'P 1'
#
loop_
_entity.id
_entity.type
_entity.pdbx_description
1 polymer ?
#
loop_
_entity_poly.entity_id
_entity_poly.type
_entity_poly.pdbx_seq_one_letter_code
_entity_poly.pdbx_strand_id
1 'polypeptide(L)'
;MRHFADCPRTKQPRVLGLSATLLNSNIKPEAVEQAITSLEVTFQSIIATVDHMTQVERFSTNPDEKEIVYSPELLTGTEVVERIEKILASTRGFLDTINLETPNKTSPNAPSNAILINSKKKKFSKLLINFCNDLVLQLKTLGLFGGHKAALSHLVQLFRLRKCIDDINADHVILSLISDMTLIRYYN
;
A
#
# COMPACT_ATOMS: atom_id res chain seq x y z
N MET A 1 12.21 -16.75 -23.95
CA MET A 1 11.59 -17.56 -25.04
C MET A 1 11.62 -16.92 -26.41
N ARG A 2 11.56 -15.58 -26.57
CA ARG A 2 11.65 -14.93 -27.90
C ARG A 2 12.85 -15.36 -28.76
N HIS A 3 14.00 -15.63 -28.15
CA HIS A 3 15.18 -16.14 -28.86
C HIS A 3 15.02 -17.56 -29.45
N PHE A 4 14.01 -18.31 -29.01
CA PHE A 4 13.67 -19.64 -29.52
C PHE A 4 12.41 -19.62 -30.41
N ALA A 5 11.85 -18.43 -30.71
CA ALA A 5 10.65 -18.29 -31.55
C ALA A 5 10.87 -18.89 -32.95
N ASP A 6 12.03 -18.64 -33.55
CA ASP A 6 12.37 -19.09 -34.90
C ASP A 6 13.11 -20.44 -34.92
N CYS A 7 13.30 -21.07 -33.75
CA CYS A 7 13.95 -22.37 -33.65
C CYS A 7 12.97 -23.49 -34.03
N PRO A 8 13.36 -24.48 -34.85
CA PRO A 8 12.51 -25.65 -35.13
C PRO A 8 12.07 -26.36 -33.84
N ARG A 9 10.80 -26.78 -33.75
CA ARG A 9 10.25 -27.44 -32.54
C ARG A 9 11.08 -28.61 -32.02
N THR A 10 11.76 -29.34 -32.90
CA THR A 10 12.62 -30.49 -32.54
C THR A 10 13.90 -30.10 -31.80
N LYS A 11 14.31 -28.82 -31.85
CA LYS A 11 15.51 -28.27 -31.20
C LYS A 11 15.18 -27.27 -30.09
N GLN A 12 13.90 -27.01 -29.84
CA GLN A 12 13.48 -26.13 -28.74
C GLN A 12 13.70 -26.83 -27.39
N PRO A 13 14.22 -26.14 -26.36
CA PRO A 13 14.33 -26.70 -25.03
C PRO A 13 12.93 -26.93 -24.44
N ARG A 14 12.78 -28.01 -23.67
CA ARG A 14 11.55 -28.21 -22.88
C ARG A 14 11.56 -27.25 -21.71
N VAL A 15 10.57 -26.36 -21.67
CA VAL A 15 10.40 -25.41 -20.56
C VAL A 15 9.40 -25.98 -19.57
N LEU A 16 9.82 -26.07 -18.31
CA LEU A 16 8.98 -26.49 -17.19
C LEU A 16 9.00 -25.38 -16.14
N GLY A 17 7.82 -24.92 -15.76
CA GLY A 17 7.60 -23.89 -14.75
C GLY A 17 6.53 -24.34 -13.78
N LEU A 18 6.78 -24.15 -12.49
CA LEU A 18 5.79 -24.37 -11.43
C LEU A 18 5.44 -23.01 -10.86
N SER A 19 4.15 -22.68 -10.86
CA SER A 19 3.64 -21.44 -10.27
C SER A 19 2.39 -21.75 -9.44
N ALA A 20 2.26 -21.08 -8.30
CA ALA A 20 1.04 -21.14 -7.49
C ALA A 20 -0.12 -20.35 -8.11
N THR A 21 0.19 -19.29 -8.86
CA THR A 21 -0.80 -18.43 -9.52
C THR A 21 -0.35 -18.11 -10.94
N LEU A 22 -1.24 -18.31 -11.92
CA LEU A 22 -0.93 -18.08 -13.34
C LEU A 22 -1.28 -16.66 -13.80
N LEU A 23 -2.37 -16.12 -13.27
CA LEU A 23 -2.98 -14.88 -13.71
C LEU A 23 -2.96 -13.83 -12.60
N ASN A 24 -2.88 -12.56 -13.02
CA ASN A 24 -3.02 -11.42 -12.12
C ASN A 24 -4.52 -11.13 -11.85
N SER A 25 -4.84 -10.55 -10.69
CA SER A 25 -6.20 -10.20 -10.25
C SER A 25 -6.93 -9.19 -11.16
N ASN A 26 -6.22 -8.55 -12.09
CA ASN A 26 -6.78 -7.55 -13.00
C ASN A 26 -7.42 -8.14 -14.28
N ILE A 27 -7.43 -9.47 -14.45
CA ILE A 27 -8.02 -10.11 -15.63
C ILE A 27 -9.50 -10.38 -15.36
N LYS A 28 -10.37 -9.93 -16.27
CA LYS A 28 -11.80 -10.22 -16.20
C LYS A 28 -12.04 -11.73 -16.41
N PRO A 29 -13.05 -12.33 -15.76
CA PRO A 29 -13.36 -13.76 -15.90
C PRO A 29 -13.50 -14.21 -17.36
N GLU A 30 -14.12 -13.37 -18.20
CA GLU A 30 -14.33 -13.61 -19.63
C GLU A 30 -13.03 -13.71 -20.45
N ALA A 31 -11.95 -13.08 -19.98
CA ALA A 31 -10.67 -13.01 -20.67
C ALA A 31 -9.63 -14.03 -20.15
N VAL A 32 -10.02 -14.88 -19.20
CA VAL A 32 -9.13 -15.87 -18.56
C VAL A 32 -8.54 -16.81 -19.60
N GLU A 33 -9.38 -17.41 -20.45
CA GLU A 33 -8.94 -18.33 -21.51
C GLU A 33 -7.94 -17.67 -22.46
N GLN A 34 -8.25 -16.46 -22.94
CA GLN A 34 -7.37 -15.72 -23.83
C GLN A 34 -6.01 -15.41 -23.17
N ALA A 35 -6.01 -15.09 -21.88
CA ALA A 35 -4.79 -14.83 -21.14
C ALA A 35 -3.95 -16.10 -20.94
N ILE A 36 -4.59 -17.25 -20.66
CA ILE A 36 -3.93 -18.56 -20.59
C ILE A 36 -3.28 -18.88 -21.94
N THR A 37 -4.01 -18.80 -23.04
CA THR A 37 -3.45 -19.05 -24.39
C THR A 37 -2.27 -18.12 -24.69
N SER A 38 -2.36 -16.84 -24.28
CA SER A 38 -1.27 -15.88 -24.48
C SER A 38 0.00 -16.25 -23.71
N LEU A 39 -0.16 -16.80 -22.50
CA LEU A 39 0.96 -17.30 -21.70
C LEU A 39 1.59 -18.54 -22.34
N GLU A 40 0.78 -19.49 -22.83
CA GLU A 40 1.27 -20.68 -23.52
C GLU A 40 2.10 -20.33 -24.76
N VAL A 41 1.62 -19.39 -25.58
CA VAL A 41 2.35 -18.88 -26.75
C VAL A 41 3.66 -18.20 -26.33
N THR A 42 3.61 -17.38 -25.28
CA THR A 42 4.78 -16.63 -24.81
C THR A 42 5.87 -17.55 -24.26
N PHE A 43 5.47 -18.58 -23.50
CA PHE A 43 6.39 -19.53 -22.88
C PHE A 43 6.70 -20.73 -23.76
N GLN A 44 6.03 -20.89 -24.90
CA GLN A 44 6.12 -22.09 -25.75
C GLN A 44 5.92 -23.38 -24.94
N SER A 45 4.99 -23.33 -23.98
CA SER A 45 4.71 -24.39 -23.02
C SER A 45 3.21 -24.61 -22.91
N ILE A 46 2.81 -25.78 -22.43
CA ILE A 46 1.41 -26.10 -22.13
C ILE A 46 1.19 -25.81 -20.66
N ILE A 47 0.10 -25.11 -20.33
CA ILE A 47 -0.32 -24.90 -18.95
C ILE A 47 -1.21 -26.08 -18.58
N ALA A 48 -0.81 -26.80 -17.52
CA ALA A 48 -1.58 -27.92 -16.99
C ALA A 48 -2.06 -27.59 -15.59
N THR A 49 -3.35 -27.77 -15.34
CA THR A 49 -3.95 -27.76 -14.01
C THR A 49 -4.01 -29.18 -13.46
N VAL A 50 -3.92 -29.33 -12.14
CA VAL A 50 -4.11 -30.64 -11.50
C VAL A 50 -5.61 -30.91 -11.37
N ASP A 51 -6.13 -31.86 -12.14
CA ASP A 51 -7.57 -32.19 -12.18
C ASP A 51 -8.10 -32.81 -10.87
N HIS A 52 -7.21 -33.31 -10.01
CA HIS A 52 -7.55 -34.01 -8.77
C HIS A 52 -6.91 -33.35 -7.56
N MET A 53 -7.50 -32.22 -7.14
CA MET A 53 -7.07 -31.48 -5.96
C MET A 53 -7.21 -32.30 -4.66
N THR A 54 -8.04 -33.35 -4.63
CA THR A 54 -8.36 -34.14 -3.42
C THR A 54 -7.14 -34.78 -2.72
N GLN A 55 -6.09 -35.13 -3.47
CA GLN A 55 -4.85 -35.63 -2.88
C GLN A 55 -3.99 -34.50 -2.31
N VAL A 56 -4.06 -33.31 -2.93
CA VAL A 56 -3.35 -32.09 -2.50
C VAL A 56 -4.05 -31.45 -1.31
N GLU A 57 -5.38 -31.46 -1.27
CA GLU A 57 -6.23 -30.93 -0.17
C GLU A 57 -5.88 -31.57 1.18
N ARG A 58 -5.49 -32.86 1.21
CA ARG A 58 -5.07 -33.54 2.44
C ARG A 58 -3.79 -32.95 3.05
N PHE A 59 -2.94 -32.34 2.23
CA PHE A 59 -1.68 -31.73 2.63
C PHE A 59 -1.71 -30.20 2.54
N SER A 60 -2.83 -29.63 2.07
CA SER A 60 -3.04 -28.19 1.91
C SER A 60 -3.88 -27.67 3.08
N THR A 61 -3.68 -26.41 3.44
CA THR A 61 -4.60 -25.73 4.34
C THR A 61 -5.91 -25.50 3.58
N ASN A 62 -7.01 -26.09 4.05
CA ASN A 62 -8.37 -25.80 3.59
C ASN A 62 -9.05 -24.85 4.58
N PRO A 63 -8.83 -23.53 4.49
CA PRO A 63 -9.42 -22.58 5.43
C PRO A 63 -10.94 -22.49 5.21
N ASP A 64 -11.69 -22.45 6.31
CA ASP A 64 -13.12 -22.13 6.26
C ASP A 64 -13.28 -20.63 5.97
N GLU A 65 -13.51 -20.29 4.70
CA GLU A 65 -13.79 -18.92 4.29
C GLU A 65 -15.20 -18.49 4.75
N LYS A 66 -15.27 -17.35 5.42
CA LYS A 66 -16.54 -16.77 5.90
C LYS A 66 -16.67 -15.36 5.36
N GLU A 67 -17.73 -15.12 4.62
CA GLU A 67 -18.14 -13.78 4.23
C GLU A 67 -18.97 -13.17 5.36
N ILE A 68 -18.52 -12.03 5.89
CA ILE A 68 -19.25 -11.28 6.90
C ILE A 68 -19.66 -9.95 6.29
N VAL A 69 -20.96 -9.74 6.15
CA VAL A 69 -21.52 -8.46 5.72
C VAL A 69 -21.55 -7.52 6.91
N TYR A 70 -20.92 -6.36 6.80
CA TYR A 70 -20.93 -5.30 7.79
C TYR A 70 -21.53 -4.02 7.19
N SER A 71 -22.39 -3.35 7.95
CA SER A 71 -23.03 -2.08 7.55
C SER A 71 -22.28 -0.89 8.17
N PRO A 72 -21.61 -0.03 7.36
CA PRO A 72 -20.85 1.14 7.84
C PRO A 72 -21.73 2.32 8.29
N GLU A 73 -23.05 2.19 8.17
CA GLU A 73 -24.03 3.25 8.40
C GLU A 73 -24.10 3.71 9.87
N LEU A 74 -23.58 2.93 10.82
CA LEU A 74 -23.69 3.26 12.25
C LEU A 74 -22.76 4.40 12.71
N LEU A 75 -21.74 4.77 11.93
CA LEU A 75 -20.68 5.69 12.37
C LEU A 75 -20.52 6.93 11.48
N THR A 76 -21.06 6.89 10.26
CA THR A 76 -20.97 8.00 9.31
C THR A 76 -22.00 9.07 9.71
N GLY A 77 -21.55 10.30 9.97
CA GLY A 77 -22.44 11.41 10.34
C GLY A 77 -22.63 11.64 11.84
N THR A 78 -21.82 11.03 12.70
CA THR A 78 -21.73 11.50 14.10
C THR A 78 -20.95 12.81 14.16
N GLU A 79 -21.38 13.74 15.03
CA GLU A 79 -20.73 15.06 15.19
C GLU A 79 -19.23 14.94 15.46
N VAL A 80 -18.82 13.89 16.19
CA VAL A 80 -17.41 13.60 16.49
C VAL A 80 -16.63 13.24 15.23
N VAL A 81 -17.17 12.35 14.38
CA VAL A 81 -16.51 11.96 13.12
C VAL A 81 -16.39 13.15 12.18
N GLU A 82 -17.44 13.95 12.04
CA GLU A 82 -17.41 15.17 11.21
C GLU A 82 -16.36 16.17 11.70
N ARG A 83 -16.24 16.35 13.02
CA ARG A 83 -15.22 17.21 13.62
C ARG A 83 -13.81 16.71 13.32
N ILE A 84 -13.57 15.39 13.44
CA ILE A 84 -12.29 14.77 13.12
C ILE A 84 -11.97 14.92 11.63
N GLU A 85 -12.93 14.67 10.74
CA GLU A 85 -12.75 14.83 9.30
C GLU A 85 -12.43 16.29 8.93
N LYS A 86 -13.06 17.27 9.59
CA LYS A 86 -12.78 18.70 9.40
C LYS A 86 -11.35 19.06 9.82
N ILE A 87 -10.88 18.56 10.96
CA ILE A 87 -9.49 18.74 11.40
C ILE A 87 -8.55 18.17 10.34
N LEU A 88 -8.75 16.92 9.95
CA LEU A 88 -7.91 16.24 8.95
C LEU A 88 -7.96 16.91 7.56
N ALA A 89 -9.10 17.46 7.15
CA ALA A 89 -9.22 18.23 5.92
C ALA A 89 -8.42 19.54 6.00
N SER A 90 -8.50 20.26 7.11
CA SER A 90 -7.73 21.48 7.35
C SER A 90 -6.23 21.19 7.35
N THR A 91 -5.78 20.15 8.07
CA THR A 91 -4.38 19.74 8.13
C THR A 91 -3.84 19.35 6.76
N ARG A 92 -4.62 18.60 5.95
CA ARG A 92 -4.24 18.25 4.58
C ARG A 92 -4.12 19.48 3.68
N GLY A 93 -5.10 20.38 3.73
CA GLY A 93 -5.08 21.63 2.97
C GLY A 93 -3.85 22.47 3.30
N PHE A 94 -3.50 22.57 4.59
CA PHE A 94 -2.26 23.21 5.03
C PHE A 94 -1.03 22.51 4.45
N LEU A 95 -0.92 21.18 4.58
CA LEU A 95 0.23 20.41 4.07
C LEU A 95 0.43 20.50 2.55
N ASP A 96 -0.65 20.63 1.78
CA ASP A 96 -0.58 20.80 0.33
C ASP A 96 -0.01 22.16 -0.08
N THR A 97 -0.16 23.18 0.76
CA THR A 97 0.37 24.54 0.51
C THR A 97 1.86 24.69 0.87
N ILE A 98 2.41 23.78 1.67
CA ILE A 98 3.78 23.91 2.20
C ILE A 98 4.74 23.07 1.36
N ASN A 99 5.91 23.64 1.08
CA ASN A 99 7.00 22.93 0.43
C ASN A 99 8.02 22.52 1.50
N LEU A 100 7.85 21.31 2.05
CA LEU A 100 8.79 20.75 3.01
C LEU A 100 9.89 20.00 2.27
N GLU A 101 11.15 20.36 2.52
CA GLU A 101 12.27 19.61 1.96
C GLU A 101 12.41 18.25 2.66
N THR A 102 12.60 17.19 1.87
CA THR A 102 12.84 15.85 2.42
C THR A 102 14.16 15.85 3.19
N PRO A 103 14.23 15.25 4.40
CA PRO A 103 15.51 15.05 5.07
C PRO A 103 16.43 14.24 4.14
N ASN A 104 17.55 14.87 3.73
CA ASN A 104 18.54 14.25 2.85
C ASN A 104 19.22 13.11 3.60
N LYS A 105 18.71 11.90 3.46
CA LYS A 105 19.49 10.69 3.75
C LYS A 105 20.36 10.39 2.54
N THR A 106 21.58 10.94 2.52
CA THR A 106 22.65 10.29 1.79
C THR A 106 22.88 8.92 2.44
N SER A 107 22.94 7.87 1.62
CA SER A 107 23.39 6.56 2.09
C SER A 107 24.75 6.74 2.79
N PRO A 108 25.01 6.08 3.94
CA PRO A 108 26.30 6.16 4.61
C PRO A 108 27.47 5.71 3.71
N ASN A 109 27.19 4.99 2.62
CA ASN A 109 28.16 4.53 1.63
C ASN A 109 28.16 5.36 0.32
N ALA A 110 27.47 6.50 0.29
CA ALA A 110 27.43 7.34 -0.90
C ALA A 110 28.76 8.12 -1.06
N PRO A 111 29.36 8.18 -2.26
CA PRO A 111 30.56 8.99 -2.48
C PRO A 111 30.26 10.47 -2.20
N SER A 112 31.27 11.22 -1.73
CA SER A 112 31.14 12.60 -1.22
C SER A 112 30.46 13.60 -2.16
N ASN A 113 30.33 13.26 -3.44
CA ASN A 113 29.81 14.11 -4.51
C ASN A 113 28.48 13.56 -5.09
N ALA A 114 27.92 12.50 -4.50
CA ALA A 114 26.70 11.87 -4.98
C ALA A 114 25.48 12.73 -4.64
N ILE A 115 24.90 13.36 -5.66
CA ILE A 115 23.62 14.05 -5.55
C ILE A 115 22.52 13.06 -5.95
N LEU A 116 21.52 12.87 -5.09
CA LEU A 116 20.39 12.00 -5.39
C LEU A 116 19.58 12.60 -6.56
N ILE A 117 19.65 11.97 -7.74
CA ILE A 117 18.99 12.43 -8.99
C ILE A 117 17.46 12.51 -8.85
N ASN A 118 16.87 11.88 -7.82
CA ASN A 118 15.42 11.84 -7.59
C ASN A 118 15.00 12.57 -6.29
N SER A 119 15.34 13.85 -6.22
CA SER A 119 14.87 14.80 -5.19
C SER A 119 13.45 15.31 -5.50
N LYS A 120 12.46 14.43 -5.59
CA LYS A 120 11.06 14.88 -5.58
C LYS A 120 10.78 15.56 -4.23
N LYS A 121 10.87 16.89 -4.20
CA LYS A 121 10.72 17.74 -3.01
C LYS A 121 9.41 17.49 -2.24
N LYS A 122 8.34 17.08 -2.95
CA LYS A 122 7.03 16.74 -2.34
C LYS A 122 6.94 15.39 -1.61
N LYS A 123 8.05 14.65 -1.45
CA LYS A 123 8.00 13.32 -0.79
C LYS A 123 7.59 13.42 0.68
N PHE A 124 8.03 14.45 1.40
CA PHE A 124 7.78 14.58 2.83
C PHE A 124 6.37 15.06 3.16
N SER A 125 5.89 16.14 2.53
CA SER A 125 4.49 16.57 2.68
C SER A 125 3.51 15.49 2.26
N LYS A 126 3.81 14.76 1.16
CA LYS A 126 3.01 13.60 0.75
C LYS A 126 2.97 12.49 1.79
N LEU A 127 4.08 12.23 2.49
CA LEU A 127 4.11 11.26 3.60
C LEU A 127 3.16 11.68 4.72
N LEU A 128 3.18 12.95 5.12
CA LEU A 128 2.30 13.48 6.18
C LEU A 128 0.83 13.46 5.76
N ILE A 129 0.53 13.84 4.51
CA ILE A 129 -0.82 13.74 3.94
C ILE A 129 -1.31 12.29 3.92
N ASN A 130 -0.42 11.33 3.65
CA ASN A 130 -0.78 9.92 3.69
C ASN A 130 -1.17 9.45 5.10
N PHE A 131 -0.58 10.00 6.16
CA PHE A 131 -1.03 9.71 7.53
C PHE A 131 -2.46 10.19 7.78
N CYS A 132 -2.80 11.40 7.31
CA CYS A 132 -4.17 11.90 7.40
C CYS A 132 -5.14 11.02 6.60
N ASN A 133 -4.76 10.60 5.39
CA ASN A 133 -5.61 9.76 4.54
C ASN A 133 -5.80 8.36 5.11
N ASP A 134 -4.76 7.75 5.68
CA ASP A 134 -4.88 6.46 6.37
C ASP A 134 -5.83 6.58 7.57
N LEU A 135 -5.72 7.65 8.37
CA LEU A 135 -6.63 7.87 9.50
C LEU A 135 -8.09 8.00 9.06
N VAL A 136 -8.36 8.74 7.98
CA VAL A 136 -9.71 8.81 7.37
C VAL A 136 -10.18 7.42 6.91
N LEU A 137 -9.30 6.63 6.29
CA LEU A 137 -9.62 5.27 5.84
C LEU A 137 -9.96 4.35 7.02
N GLN A 138 -9.17 4.40 8.11
CA GLN A 138 -9.41 3.60 9.29
C GLN A 138 -10.69 4.03 10.03
N LEU A 139 -11.00 5.33 10.06
CA LEU A 139 -12.27 5.83 10.58
C LEU A 139 -13.47 5.30 9.79
N LYS A 140 -13.37 5.27 8.46
CA LYS A 140 -14.47 4.78 7.60
C LYS A 140 -14.63 3.27 7.63
N THR A 141 -13.52 2.53 7.75
CA THR A 141 -13.52 1.06 7.72
C THR A 141 -13.84 0.46 9.09
N LEU A 142 -13.25 1.00 10.16
CA LEU A 142 -13.24 0.41 11.51
C LEU A 142 -13.84 1.35 12.58
N GLY A 143 -14.37 2.51 12.18
CA GLY A 143 -14.99 3.47 13.07
C GLY A 143 -14.01 4.24 13.97
N LEU A 144 -14.59 4.85 15.00
CA LEU A 144 -13.88 5.65 16.02
C LEU A 144 -12.74 4.87 16.68
N PHE A 145 -12.97 3.60 17.02
CA PHE A 145 -11.94 2.75 17.63
C PHE A 145 -10.75 2.52 16.69
N GLY A 146 -11.01 2.21 15.41
CA GLY A 146 -9.98 2.09 14.39
C GLY A 146 -9.21 3.39 14.19
N GLY A 147 -9.93 4.51 14.11
CA GLY A 147 -9.35 5.85 14.06
C GLY A 147 -8.45 6.17 15.26
N HIS A 148 -8.87 5.85 16.47
CA HIS A 148 -8.07 6.04 17.69
C HIS A 148 -6.75 5.25 17.65
N LYS A 149 -6.81 3.98 17.21
CA LYS A 149 -5.61 3.13 17.08
C LYS A 149 -4.68 3.61 15.96
N ALA A 150 -5.24 4.03 14.83
CA ALA A 150 -4.49 4.60 13.72
C ALA A 150 -3.79 5.91 14.13
N ALA A 151 -4.51 6.80 14.82
CA ALA A 151 -3.97 8.04 15.36
C ALA A 151 -2.81 7.77 16.33
N LEU A 152 -2.93 6.78 17.21
CA LEU A 152 -1.84 6.37 18.10
C LEU A 152 -0.62 5.86 17.32
N SER A 153 -0.85 5.02 16.31
CA SER A 153 0.23 4.49 15.46
C SER A 153 0.99 5.63 14.76
N HIS A 154 0.29 6.57 14.12
CA HIS A 154 0.91 7.71 13.46
C HIS A 154 1.56 8.69 14.43
N LEU A 155 1.01 8.87 15.63
CA LEU A 155 1.63 9.69 16.67
C LEU A 155 3.00 9.14 17.08
N VAL A 156 3.14 7.81 17.21
CA VAL A 156 4.45 7.18 17.44
C VAL A 156 5.40 7.39 16.25
N GLN A 157 4.89 7.27 15.02
CA GLN A 157 5.69 7.51 13.80
C GLN A 157 6.16 8.97 13.70
N LEU A 158 5.31 9.94 14.00
CA LEU A 158 5.62 11.37 14.01
C LEU A 158 6.70 11.69 15.05
N PHE A 159 6.62 11.14 16.26
CA PHE A 159 7.67 11.31 17.26
C PHE A 159 9.01 10.72 16.81
N ARG A 160 9.00 9.60 16.09
CA ARG A 160 10.23 9.03 15.51
C ARG A 160 10.79 9.88 14.40
N LEU A 161 9.93 10.39 13.50
CA LEU A 161 10.34 11.29 12.41
C LEU A 161 10.95 12.59 12.93
N ARG A 162 10.35 13.16 13.99
CA ARG A 162 10.84 14.37 14.65
C ARG A 162 12.29 14.28 15.08
N LYS A 163 12.73 13.11 15.58
CA LYS A 163 14.12 12.87 16.00
C LYS A 163 15.15 12.90 14.86
N CYS A 164 14.69 12.83 13.62
CA CYS A 164 15.55 12.72 12.44
C CYS A 164 15.50 13.98 11.55
N ILE A 165 14.93 15.08 12.05
CA ILE A 165 14.71 16.29 11.28
C ILE A 165 15.52 17.43 11.89
N ASP A 166 16.30 18.08 11.02
CA ASP A 166 17.11 19.24 11.37
C ASP A 166 16.45 20.57 10.95
N ASP A 167 15.42 20.51 10.09
CA ASP A 167 14.67 21.70 9.65
C ASP A 167 13.62 22.13 10.69
N ILE A 168 13.75 23.36 11.17
CA ILE A 168 12.87 23.97 12.17
C ILE A 168 11.42 24.03 11.66
N ASN A 169 11.21 24.33 10.38
CA ASN A 169 9.87 24.41 9.80
C ASN A 169 9.19 23.05 9.79
N ALA A 170 9.92 22.00 9.37
CA ALA A 170 9.43 20.63 9.44
C ALA A 170 9.18 20.15 10.88
N ASP A 171 9.98 20.57 11.87
CA ASP A 171 9.73 20.27 13.29
C ASP A 171 8.41 20.88 13.77
N HIS A 172 8.16 22.16 13.45
CA HIS A 172 6.91 22.84 13.79
C HIS A 172 5.69 22.20 13.14
N VAL A 173 5.80 21.78 11.87
CA VAL A 173 4.72 21.06 11.19
C VAL A 173 4.45 19.72 11.88
N ILE A 174 5.47 18.95 12.23
CA ILE A 174 5.28 17.69 12.95
C ILE A 174 4.64 17.92 14.32
N LEU A 175 5.07 18.93 15.06
CA LEU A 175 4.47 19.29 16.34
C LEU A 175 2.98 19.62 16.20
N SER A 176 2.61 20.38 15.17
CA SER A 176 1.21 20.66 14.86
C SER A 176 0.42 19.38 14.58
N LEU A 177 0.96 18.47 13.76
CA LEU A 177 0.32 17.18 13.51
C LEU A 177 0.22 16.34 14.78
N ILE A 178 1.23 16.32 15.64
CA ILE A 178 1.16 15.60 16.92
C ILE A 178 0.02 16.15 17.78
N SER A 179 -0.15 17.48 17.82
CA SER A 179 -1.27 18.12 18.50
C SER A 179 -2.61 17.67 17.94
N ASP A 180 -2.78 17.72 16.61
CA ASP A 180 -4.01 17.27 15.93
C ASP A 180 -4.31 15.79 16.22
N MET A 181 -3.31 14.92 16.12
CA MET A 181 -3.45 13.48 16.42
C MET A 181 -3.81 13.22 17.88
N THR A 182 -3.29 14.01 18.80
CA THR A 182 -3.60 13.91 20.24
C THR A 182 -5.04 14.34 20.51
N LEU A 183 -5.46 15.44 19.88
CA LEU A 183 -6.82 15.98 19.98
C LEU A 183 -7.86 15.02 19.38
N ILE A 184 -7.57 14.41 18.22
CA ILE A 184 -8.41 13.36 17.63
C ILE A 184 -8.55 12.18 18.60
N ARG A 185 -7.49 11.77 19.28
CA ARG A 185 -7.53 10.70 20.27
C ARG A 185 -8.30 11.06 21.54
N TYR A 186 -8.41 12.34 21.88
CA TYR A 186 -9.17 12.81 23.04
C TYR A 186 -10.68 12.81 22.79
N TYR A 187 -11.12 13.04 21.54
CA TYR A 187 -12.56 12.97 21.19
C TYR A 187 -13.11 11.54 21.08
N ASN A 188 -12.24 10.52 21.06
CA ASN A 188 -12.58 9.10 21.01
C ASN A 188 -12.52 8.47 22.40
#